data_AF-A0A7Y1A4Y6-F1
#
_entry.id   AF-A0A7Y1A4Y6-F1
#
_cell.length_a   1.000
_cell.length_b   1.000
_cell.length_c   1.000
_cell.angle_alpha   90.00
_cell.angle_beta   90.00
_cell.angle_gamma   90.00
#
_symmetry.space_group_name_H-M   'P 1'
#
loop_
_entity.id
_entity.type
_entity.pdbx_description
1 polymer ?
#
loop_
_entity_poly.entity_id
_entity_poly.type
_entity_poly.pdbx_seq_one_letter_code
_entity_poly.pdbx_strand_id
1 'polypeptide(L)' 'MRYADIAGQQDYHAAVTEYVIETYGEQVALQFPDVADTVWQSILMGMPEGLCWISVLSNHRLPLPDKEKNQ' A
#
# COMPACT_ATOMS: atom_id res chain seq x y z
N MET A 1 9.13 -5.17 -2.38
CA MET A 1 8.36 -5.26 -3.64
C MET A 1 8.00 -3.88 -4.20
N ARG A 2 7.75 -3.75 -5.53
CA ARG A 2 7.30 -2.49 -6.15
C ARG A 2 5.79 -2.51 -6.36
N TYR A 3 5.17 -1.34 -6.22
CA TYR A 3 3.73 -1.15 -6.40
C TYR A 3 3.20 -1.66 -7.75
N ALA A 4 3.92 -1.37 -8.84
CA ALA A 4 3.52 -1.78 -10.19
C ALA A 4 3.60 -3.29 -10.44
N ASP A 5 4.42 -4.02 -9.68
CA ASP A 5 4.61 -5.46 -9.86
C ASP A 5 3.46 -6.28 -9.24
N ILE A 6 2.66 -5.68 -8.35
CA ILE A 6 1.59 -6.35 -7.60
C ILE A 6 0.49 -6.90 -8.52
N ALA A 7 0.10 -6.14 -9.55
CA ALA A 7 -0.95 -6.54 -10.49
C ALA A 7 -0.61 -7.81 -11.29
N GLY A 8 0.69 -8.13 -11.40
CA GLY A 8 1.18 -9.31 -12.11
C GLY A 8 1.37 -10.55 -11.23
N GLN A 9 1.18 -10.43 -9.91
CA GLN A 9 1.36 -11.56 -8.98
C GLN A 9 0.14 -12.48 -8.99
N GLN A 10 0.40 -13.79 -8.90
CA GLN A 10 -0.65 -14.80 -8.80
C GLN A 10 -1.45 -14.67 -7.50
N ASP A 11 -0.77 -14.29 -6.42
CA ASP A 11 -1.38 -13.97 -5.13
C ASP A 11 -1.26 -12.47 -4.86
N TYR A 12 -2.16 -11.70 -5.48
CA TYR A 12 -2.22 -10.25 -5.29
C TYR A 12 -2.48 -9.87 -3.82
N HIS A 13 -3.17 -10.71 -3.06
CA HIS A 13 -3.55 -10.41 -1.68
C HIS A 13 -2.32 -10.46 -0.75
N ALA A 14 -1.50 -11.50 -0.89
CA ALA A 14 -0.21 -11.60 -0.22
C ALA A 14 0.74 -10.49 -0.68
N ALA A 15 0.77 -10.19 -1.98
CA ALA A 15 1.59 -9.16 -2.57
C ALA A 15 1.24 -7.76 -2.02
N VAL A 16 -0.02 -7.36 -2.05
CA VAL A 16 -0.48 -6.09 -1.48
C VAL A 16 -0.13 -5.99 0.01
N THR A 17 -0.32 -7.08 0.76
CA THR A 17 0.02 -7.11 2.19
C THR A 17 1.50 -6.88 2.43
N GLU A 18 2.38 -7.59 1.70
CA GLU A 18 3.83 -7.40 1.76
C GLU A 18 4.23 -5.95 1.44
N TYR A 19 3.63 -5.37 0.40
CA TYR A 19 3.86 -3.98 0.04
C TYR A 19 3.47 -3.00 1.16
N VAL A 20 2.31 -3.21 1.81
CA VAL A 20 1.86 -2.37 2.93
C VAL A 20 2.80 -2.52 4.12
N ILE A 21 3.27 -3.73 4.42
CA ILE A 21 4.25 -4.00 5.48
C ILE A 21 5.55 -3.24 5.20
N GLU A 22 6.08 -3.33 3.97
CA GLU A 22 7.32 -2.63 3.59
C GLU A 22 7.18 -1.10 3.55
N THR A 23 5.97 -0.60 3.27
CA THR A 23 5.74 0.84 3.03
C THR A 23 5.32 1.58 4.31
N TYR A 24 4.45 0.97 5.11
CA TYR A 24 3.85 1.57 6.31
C TYR A 24 4.23 0.84 7.60
N GLY A 25 4.83 -0.35 7.50
CA GLY A 25 5.20 -1.19 8.64
C GLY A 25 4.19 -2.29 8.95
N GLU A 26 4.66 -3.36 9.57
CA GLU A 26 3.85 -4.53 9.95
C GLU A 26 2.68 -4.17 10.86
N GLN A 27 2.89 -3.24 11.80
CA GLN A 27 1.83 -2.75 12.68
C GLN A 27 0.66 -2.11 11.93
N VAL A 28 0.92 -1.43 10.81
CA VAL A 28 -0.14 -0.81 10.00
C VAL A 28 -0.89 -1.88 9.23
N ALA A 29 -0.18 -2.86 8.64
CA ALA A 29 -0.81 -3.98 7.95
C ALA A 29 -1.72 -4.81 8.87
N LEU A 30 -1.35 -4.99 10.15
CA LEU A 30 -2.14 -5.72 11.13
C LEU A 30 -3.33 -4.93 11.67
N GLN A 31 -3.17 -3.62 11.90
CA GLN A 31 -4.21 -2.79 12.51
C GLN A 31 -5.20 -2.21 11.49
N PHE A 32 -4.80 -2.08 10.23
CA PHE A 32 -5.58 -1.44 9.17
C PHE A 32 -5.60 -2.31 7.91
N PRO A 33 -6.33 -3.44 7.92
CA PRO A 33 -6.47 -4.29 6.74
C PRO A 33 -7.08 -3.55 5.54
N ASP A 34 -7.90 -2.52 5.77
CA ASP A 34 -8.48 -1.67 4.72
C ASP A 34 -7.43 -0.89 3.91
N VAL A 35 -6.20 -0.75 4.42
CA VAL A 35 -5.08 -0.14 3.67
C VAL A 35 -4.69 -1.02 2.51
N ALA A 36 -4.62 -2.34 2.72
CA ALA A 36 -4.36 -3.28 1.64
C ALA A 36 -5.46 -3.19 0.58
N ASP A 37 -6.72 -3.13 0.98
CA ASP A 37 -7.84 -2.97 0.04
C ASP A 37 -7.73 -1.67 -0.76
N THR A 38 -7.40 -0.56 -0.10
CA THR A 38 -7.21 0.75 -0.76
C THR A 38 -6.06 0.73 -1.76
N VAL A 39 -4.94 0.09 -1.40
CA VAL A 39 -3.78 -0.12 -2.29
C VAL A 39 -4.19 -0.94 -3.51
N TRP A 40 -4.90 -2.04 -3.29
CA TRP A 40 -5.39 -2.91 -4.36
C TRP A 40 -6.34 -2.18 -5.32
N GLN A 41 -7.32 -1.45 -4.79
CA GLN A 41 -8.24 -0.64 -5.59
C GLN A 41 -7.49 0.41 -6.41
N SER A 42 -6.48 1.05 -5.84
CA SER A 42 -5.66 2.04 -6.55
C SER A 42 -4.90 1.40 -7.71
N ILE A 43 -4.38 0.19 -7.52
CA ILE A 43 -3.68 -0.58 -8.57
C ILE A 43 -4.64 -0.94 -9.70
N LEU A 44 -5.85 -1.43 -9.36
CA LEU A 44 -6.89 -1.75 -10.34
C LEU A 44 -7.35 -0.54 -11.14
N MET A 45 -7.38 0.64 -10.50
CA MET A 45 -7.69 1.91 -11.15
C MET A 45 -6.52 2.46 -11.99
N GLY A 46 -5.37 1.79 -12.00
CA GLY A 46 -4.17 2.26 -12.70
C GLY A 46 -3.59 3.54 -12.10
N MET A 47 -3.87 3.82 -10.82
CA MET A 47 -3.31 4.98 -10.15
C MET A 47 -1.80 4.79 -9.94
N PRO A 48 -0.99 5.85 -10.10
CA PRO A 48 0.41 5.83 -9.71
C PRO A 48 0.57 5.71 -8.19
N GLU A 49 1.69 5.13 -7.76
CA GLU A 49 2.03 4.86 -6.36
C GLU A 49 1.88 6.08 -5.44
N GLY A 50 2.35 7.25 -5.87
CA GLY A 50 2.21 8.48 -5.08
C GLY A 50 0.76 8.92 -4.86
N LEU A 51 -0.14 8.72 -5.83
CA LEU A 51 -1.56 9.00 -5.65
C LEU A 51 -2.25 7.96 -4.77
N CYS A 52 -1.81 6.70 -4.84
CA CYS A 52 -2.24 5.66 -3.91
C CYS A 52 -1.91 6.05 -2.46
N TRP A 53 -0.70 6.55 -2.20
CA TRP A 53 -0.31 7.00 -0.87
C TRP A 53 -1.18 8.15 -0.37
N ILE A 54 -1.47 9.13 -1.22
CA ILE A 54 -2.37 10.24 -0.87
C ILE A 54 -3.76 9.71 -0.49
N SER A 55 -4.30 8.75 -1.25
CA SER A 55 -5.58 8.11 -0.93
C SER A 55 -5.55 7.36 0.40
N VAL A 56 -4.48 6.60 0.66
CA VAL A 56 -4.31 5.88 1.93
C VAL A 56 -4.22 6.85 3.11
N LEU A 57 -3.42 7.90 2.99
CA LEU A 57 -3.26 8.93 4.03
C LEU A 57 -4.59 9.68 4.28
N SER A 58 -5.34 9.99 3.22
CA SER A 58 -6.61 10.71 3.31
C SER A 58 -7.72 9.86 3.92
N ASN A 59 -7.82 8.58 3.55
CA ASN A 59 -8.88 7.69 4.01
C ASN A 59 -8.61 7.15 5.41
N HIS A 60 -7.35 6.85 5.76
CA HIS A 60 -7.00 6.14 6.99
C HIS A 60 -6.29 7.01 8.03
N ARG A 61 -6.01 8.29 7.72
CA ARG A 61 -5.24 9.23 8.58
C ARG A 61 -3.92 8.64 9.10
N LEU A 62 -3.29 7.80 8.28
CA LEU A 62 -2.05 7.14 8.64
C LEU A 62 -0.87 8.11 8.62
N PRO A 63 0.22 7.80 9.35
CA PRO A 63 1.47 8.54 9.21
C PRO A 63 2.03 8.35 7.80
N LEU A 64 2.88 9.30 7.38
CA LEU A 64 3.63 9.20 6.13
C LEU A 64 4.36 7.84 6.05
N PRO A 65 4.40 7.21 4.86
CA PRO A 65 5.07 5.92 4.68
C PRO A 65 6.52 5.99 5.18
N ASP A 66 6.94 4.98 5.93
CA ASP A 66 8.28 4.92 6.53
C ASP A 66 9.37 4.84 5.46
N LYS A 67 9.00 4.32 4.28
CA LYS A 67 9.82 4.30 3.06
C LYS A 67 10.33 5.68 2.64
N GLU A 68 9.61 6.77 2.97
CA GLU A 68 10.03 8.15 2.71
C GLU A 68 10.82 8.79 3.86
N LYS A 69 10.90 8.16 5.04
CA LYS A 69 11.75 8.68 6.14
C LYS A 69 13.24 8.39 5.94
N ASN A 70 13.58 7.57 4.95
CA ASN A 70 14.94 7.07 4.72
C ASN A 70 15.54 7.49 3.37
N GLN A 71 14.96 8.50 2.70
CA GLN A 71 15.52 9.21 1.54
C GLN A 71 15.91 10.64 1.91
#